data_AF-A0A848UQD3-F1
#
_entry.id   AF-A0A848UQD3-F1
#
_cell.length_a   1.000
_cell.length_b   1.000
_cell.length_c   1.000
_cell.angle_alpha   90.00
_cell.angle_beta   90.00
_cell.angle_gamma   90.00
#
_symmetry.space_group_name_H-M   'P 1'
#
loop_
_entity.id
_entity.type
_entity.pdbx_description
1 polymer ?
#
loop_
_entity_poly.entity_id
_entity_poly.type
_entity_poly.pdbx_seq_one_letter_code
_entity_poly.pdbx_strand_id
1 'polypeptide(L)'
;MKILNLTINKYKAFQRSEDIAVGGKNVFIYGENGSGKSSVYYALKDFFQSSVENINMANLRNLYLNDGQTDCAIEVVFDGNAKFTLNESTKTTNTASITDCNRLKSFITYKHLLGVHNVKLKDELNVFNLIINGVLKHFKSQTITGGIELGELWKDVLEESKKTVGRGKDFNQHRQKKASVERKALSFNNALNKLFLSGNTDYLAPAVNKVLEKLVPDLKIEFNRHTIQVNQWGGISQSKILLNIESDGTSLDSHYPHFALNEAKLSAIAISIFLAAILRQSRFSEEIKILFLDDILIGLDNEHRLKLIKLLKEPEFEEFQIFITTYDRHWYAVAKVQLTNWKFLEFYKGVNGPEINDKVKTEIQKAELYKNSYDYPAAANSLRKVLEKTLKEKLPETHTLSEEVKGLLKPPKLDTLINRLKEYYKDLEIEIPDSIIDGLKTYKTVLLNPMSHDDIESPIYKNDIEAAFQVIDDLQNIELPTREVVIEKNKVFTITLPAISYTAELVTASYVYKIDNDGDISFSTPKFSFNIWTREGVDFAMDTDSPPLAYTQDAKLNDILSGPYTCEVITNALNRTFTDRSVPNIVVTNLKNAMECDGKTLTQWLV
;
A
#
# COMPACT_ATOMS: atom_id res chain seq x y z
N MET A 1 -16.60 -5.38 20.44
CA MET A 1 -17.30 -4.50 19.50
C MET A 1 -16.30 -3.67 18.69
N LYS A 2 -16.53 -3.56 17.39
CA LYS A 2 -15.76 -2.74 16.43
C LYS A 2 -16.71 -1.78 15.70
N ILE A 3 -16.26 -0.57 15.41
CA ILE A 3 -17.00 0.43 14.65
C ILE A 3 -17.18 -0.05 13.20
N LEU A 4 -18.42 -0.14 12.75
CA LEU A 4 -18.82 -0.42 11.37
C LEU A 4 -19.01 0.86 10.56
N ASN A 5 -19.64 1.88 11.13
CA ASN A 5 -19.87 3.16 10.46
C ASN A 5 -19.71 4.32 11.44
N LEU A 6 -19.16 5.42 10.94
CA LEU A 6 -19.09 6.71 11.63
C LEU A 6 -19.75 7.76 10.75
N THR A 7 -20.85 8.34 11.23
CA THR A 7 -21.52 9.45 10.55
C THR A 7 -21.18 10.75 11.27
N ILE A 8 -20.68 11.73 10.52
CA ILE A 8 -20.35 13.05 11.04
C ILE A 8 -21.20 14.08 10.30
N ASN A 9 -22.12 14.75 11.01
CA ASN A 9 -22.99 15.77 10.44
C ASN A 9 -22.65 17.15 10.98
N LYS A 10 -22.26 18.06 10.08
CA LYS A 10 -22.07 19.49 10.36
C LYS A 10 -21.09 19.81 11.51
N TYR A 11 -20.23 18.86 11.88
CA TYR A 11 -19.27 18.98 12.98
C TYR A 11 -17.91 19.45 12.46
N LYS A 12 -17.34 20.49 13.08
CA LYS A 12 -16.04 21.10 12.75
C LYS A 12 -15.88 21.33 11.25
N ALA A 13 -15.01 20.60 10.56
CA ALA A 13 -14.76 20.82 9.14
C ALA A 13 -15.92 20.38 8.22
N PHE A 14 -16.80 19.50 8.68
CA PHE A 14 -17.90 18.94 7.89
C PHE A 14 -19.05 19.95 7.76
N GLN A 15 -19.52 20.28 6.55
CA GLN A 15 -20.67 21.17 6.34
C GLN A 15 -21.97 20.41 6.03
N ARG A 16 -21.87 19.10 5.79
CA ARG A 16 -23.00 18.19 5.54
C ARG A 16 -22.74 16.87 6.26
N SER A 17 -23.73 15.98 6.22
CA SER A 17 -23.59 14.62 6.72
C SER A 17 -22.69 13.81 5.81
N GLU A 18 -21.68 13.18 6.39
CA GLU A 18 -20.77 12.27 5.69
C GLU A 18 -20.68 10.94 6.46
N ASP A 19 -20.76 9.85 5.72
CA ASP A 19 -20.61 8.49 6.23
C ASP A 19 -19.21 7.95 5.96
N ILE A 20 -18.55 7.48 7.02
CA ILE A 20 -17.26 6.81 6.96
C ILE A 20 -17.50 5.32 7.25
N ALA A 21 -17.65 4.54 6.18
CA ALA A 21 -17.87 3.10 6.23
C ALA A 21 -16.59 2.35 6.63
N VAL A 22 -16.33 2.24 7.93
CA VAL A 22 -15.16 1.59 8.51
C VAL A 22 -15.17 0.06 8.30
N GLY A 23 -16.35 -0.55 8.40
CA GLY A 23 -16.54 -2.00 8.19
C GLY A 23 -15.81 -2.88 9.21
N GLY A 24 -15.64 -2.41 10.45
CA GLY A 24 -14.98 -3.17 11.53
C GLY A 24 -13.45 -3.26 11.39
N LYS A 25 -12.87 -2.68 10.34
CA LYS A 25 -11.43 -2.69 10.06
C LYS A 25 -10.71 -1.60 10.84
N ASN A 26 -9.39 -1.76 10.97
CA ASN A 26 -8.49 -0.64 11.26
C ASN A 26 -8.49 0.33 10.08
N VAL A 27 -8.31 1.62 10.35
CA VAL A 27 -8.44 2.69 9.36
C VAL A 27 -7.17 3.50 9.27
N PHE A 28 -6.72 3.74 8.04
CA PHE A 28 -5.60 4.59 7.73
C PHE A 28 -6.08 5.70 6.80
N ILE A 29 -6.00 6.95 7.25
CA ILE A 29 -6.50 8.12 6.54
C ILE A 29 -5.33 9.02 6.13
N TYR A 30 -5.24 9.32 4.85
CA TYR A 30 -4.39 10.39 4.34
C TYR A 30 -5.24 11.63 4.05
N GLY A 31 -4.72 12.82 4.33
CA GLY A 31 -5.31 14.06 3.84
C GLY A 31 -4.43 15.28 4.11
N GLU A 32 -4.48 16.27 3.24
CA GLU A 32 -3.74 17.52 3.41
C GLU A 32 -4.28 18.35 4.58
N ASN A 33 -3.54 19.38 5.00
CA ASN A 33 -3.99 20.30 6.04
C ASN A 33 -5.31 20.97 5.62
N GLY A 34 -6.31 20.93 6.51
CA GLY A 34 -7.64 21.47 6.24
C GLY A 34 -8.60 20.52 5.49
N SER A 35 -8.18 19.30 5.15
CA SER A 35 -9.03 18.28 4.51
C SER A 35 -10.10 17.66 5.44
N GLY A 36 -10.04 17.92 6.75
CA GLY A 36 -11.01 17.41 7.73
C GLY A 36 -10.57 16.17 8.52
N LYS A 37 -9.39 15.58 8.25
CA LYS A 37 -8.82 14.45 9.00
C LYS A 37 -8.86 14.60 10.52
N SER A 38 -8.39 15.72 11.06
CA SER A 38 -8.39 15.97 12.51
C SER A 38 -9.81 16.20 13.07
N SER A 39 -10.80 16.54 12.23
CA SER A 39 -12.20 16.57 12.67
C SER A 39 -12.72 15.16 12.95
N VAL A 40 -12.26 14.13 12.22
CA VAL A 40 -12.57 12.72 12.53
C VAL A 40 -11.97 12.31 13.88
N TYR A 41 -10.71 12.66 14.14
CA TYR A 41 -10.06 12.44 15.44
C TYR A 41 -10.90 13.04 16.57
N TYR A 42 -11.29 14.32 16.45
CA TYR A 42 -12.06 14.98 17.50
C TYR A 42 -13.50 14.47 17.59
N ALA A 43 -14.13 14.10 16.49
CA ALA A 43 -15.49 13.55 16.51
C ALA A 43 -15.53 12.26 17.35
N LEU A 44 -14.63 11.31 17.08
CA LEU A 44 -14.55 10.08 17.89
C LEU A 44 -14.13 10.38 19.33
N LYS A 45 -13.14 11.27 19.53
CA LYS A 45 -12.72 11.66 20.88
C LYS A 45 -13.89 12.20 21.69
N ASP A 46 -14.60 13.21 21.17
CA ASP A 46 -15.72 13.87 21.83
C ASP A 46 -16.89 12.90 22.03
N PHE A 47 -17.14 12.01 21.06
CA PHE A 47 -18.13 10.94 21.18
C PHE A 47 -17.86 10.06 22.41
N PHE A 48 -16.65 9.52 22.57
CA PHE A 48 -16.29 8.72 23.75
C PHE A 48 -16.26 9.57 25.02
N GLN A 49 -15.71 10.78 24.96
CA GLN A 49 -15.61 11.68 26.11
C GLN A 49 -16.99 12.00 26.67
N SER A 50 -17.98 12.19 25.79
CA SER A 50 -19.34 12.50 26.18
C SER A 50 -19.93 11.45 27.14
N SER A 51 -19.48 10.19 27.17
CA SER A 51 -19.96 9.21 28.16
C SER A 51 -19.93 9.71 29.62
N VAL A 52 -18.97 10.56 29.99
CA VAL A 52 -18.76 11.02 31.38
C VAL A 52 -18.89 12.54 31.58
N GLU A 53 -19.03 13.30 30.49
CA GLU A 53 -19.11 14.76 30.57
C GLU A 53 -20.06 15.34 29.51
N ASN A 54 -20.38 16.63 29.66
CA ASN A 54 -21.20 17.32 28.67
C ASN A 54 -20.33 17.91 27.57
N ILE A 55 -20.64 17.57 26.31
CA ILE A 55 -19.99 18.15 25.14
C ILE A 55 -20.96 19.13 24.50
N ASN A 56 -20.59 20.41 24.44
CA ASN A 56 -21.41 21.43 23.80
C ASN A 56 -21.31 21.33 22.28
N MET A 57 -22.19 20.52 21.68
CA MET A 57 -22.21 20.26 20.24
C MET A 57 -22.49 21.51 19.39
N ALA A 58 -23.24 22.50 19.92
CA ALA A 58 -23.52 23.76 19.22
C ALA A 58 -22.22 24.54 18.93
N ASN A 59 -21.29 24.58 19.89
CA ASN A 59 -19.98 25.23 19.72
C ASN A 59 -19.04 24.48 18.76
N LEU A 60 -19.37 23.22 18.44
CA LEU A 60 -18.58 22.36 17.56
C LEU A 60 -19.20 22.25 16.16
N ARG A 61 -20.35 22.88 15.94
CA ARG A 61 -20.96 23.02 14.62
C ARG A 61 -20.03 23.79 13.68
N ASN A 62 -20.05 23.44 12.41
CA ASN A 62 -19.22 24.08 11.40
C ASN A 62 -19.47 25.59 11.35
N LEU A 63 -18.37 26.35 11.45
CA LEU A 63 -18.41 27.81 11.61
C LEU A 63 -19.00 28.57 10.41
N TYR A 64 -19.06 27.94 9.23
CA TYR A 64 -19.58 28.56 8.02
C TYR A 64 -21.10 28.39 7.85
N LEU A 65 -21.74 27.57 8.68
CA LEU A 65 -23.18 27.34 8.64
C LEU A 65 -23.90 28.32 9.57
N ASN A 66 -24.56 29.33 8.98
CA ASN A 66 -25.30 30.39 9.69
C ASN A 66 -26.82 30.30 9.48
N ASP A 67 -27.33 29.08 9.33
CA ASP A 67 -28.74 28.74 9.08
C ASP A 67 -29.61 28.68 10.36
N GLY A 68 -29.02 28.87 11.55
CA GLY A 68 -29.71 28.83 12.84
C GLY A 68 -30.19 27.44 13.27
N GLN A 69 -29.74 26.37 12.61
CA GLN A 69 -30.17 25.00 12.90
C GLN A 69 -29.31 24.31 13.97
N THR A 70 -29.93 23.37 14.68
CA THR A 70 -29.33 22.58 15.78
C THR A 70 -29.21 21.10 15.41
N ASP A 71 -28.50 20.83 14.32
CA ASP A 71 -28.41 19.49 13.71
C ASP A 71 -26.98 18.93 13.67
N CYS A 72 -26.05 19.55 14.39
CA CYS A 72 -24.70 19.03 14.58
C CYS A 72 -24.75 17.69 15.31
N ALA A 73 -24.23 16.62 14.69
CA ALA A 73 -24.34 15.27 15.23
C ALA A 73 -23.12 14.40 14.89
N ILE A 74 -22.80 13.49 15.80
CA ILE A 74 -21.88 12.38 15.60
C ILE A 74 -22.64 11.10 15.92
N GLU A 75 -22.57 10.13 15.02
CA GLU A 75 -23.19 8.83 15.20
C GLU A 75 -22.19 7.72 14.91
N VAL A 76 -22.19 6.70 15.77
CA VAL A 76 -21.30 5.55 15.66
C VAL A 76 -22.15 4.28 15.69
N VAL A 77 -21.98 3.46 14.67
CA VAL A 77 -22.59 2.13 14.57
C VAL A 77 -21.50 1.09 14.80
N PHE A 78 -21.69 0.22 15.78
CA PHE A 78 -20.83 -0.92 16.08
C PHE A 78 -21.36 -2.21 15.44
N ASP A 79 -20.51 -3.24 15.41
CA ASP A 79 -20.91 -4.61 15.11
C ASP A 79 -22.08 -5.09 16.00
N GLY A 80 -22.93 -5.95 15.44
CA GLY A 80 -24.23 -6.24 16.04
C GLY A 80 -25.27 -5.12 15.86
N ASN A 81 -24.98 -4.10 15.03
CA ASN A 81 -25.84 -2.96 14.70
C ASN A 81 -26.23 -2.07 15.91
N ALA A 82 -25.42 -2.09 16.97
CA ALA A 82 -25.59 -1.16 18.09
C ALA A 82 -25.25 0.27 17.63
N LYS A 83 -26.23 1.17 17.69
CA LYS A 83 -26.11 2.55 17.21
C LYS A 83 -26.19 3.54 18.35
N PHE A 84 -25.23 4.46 18.40
CA PHE A 84 -25.13 5.48 19.42
C PHE A 84 -24.92 6.86 18.80
N THR A 85 -25.51 7.88 19.41
CA THR A 85 -25.58 9.22 18.86
C THR A 85 -25.21 10.25 19.93
N LEU A 86 -24.48 11.26 19.49
CA LEU A 86 -24.20 12.49 20.23
C LEU A 86 -24.62 13.68 19.35
N ASN A 87 -25.65 14.41 19.77
CA ASN A 87 -26.05 15.68 19.18
C ASN A 87 -26.50 16.66 20.29
N GLU A 88 -27.01 17.83 19.92
CA GLU A 88 -27.40 18.87 20.88
C GLU A 88 -28.57 18.48 21.81
N SER A 89 -29.45 17.57 21.38
CA SER A 89 -30.66 17.18 22.10
C SER A 89 -30.62 15.76 22.66
N THR A 90 -29.83 14.89 22.04
CA THR A 90 -29.84 13.44 22.22
C THR A 90 -28.42 12.96 22.43
N LYS A 91 -28.24 12.19 23.49
CA LYS A 91 -26.96 11.60 23.87
C LYS A 91 -27.20 10.19 24.39
N THR A 92 -26.80 9.19 23.61
CA THR A 92 -26.93 7.77 23.98
C THR A 92 -25.59 7.14 24.37
N THR A 93 -24.55 7.94 24.55
CA THR A 93 -23.18 7.49 24.83
C THR A 93 -22.90 7.10 26.28
N ASN A 94 -23.86 7.30 27.20
CA ASN A 94 -23.72 6.93 28.61
C ASN A 94 -23.99 5.44 28.83
N THR A 95 -23.11 4.60 28.26
CA THR A 95 -23.09 3.15 28.46
C THR A 95 -21.79 2.72 29.14
N ALA A 96 -21.79 1.56 29.81
CA ALA A 96 -20.60 1.03 30.46
C ALA A 96 -19.44 0.86 29.45
N SER A 97 -19.70 0.27 28.28
CA SER A 97 -18.67 0.00 27.27
C SER A 97 -18.06 1.26 26.64
N ILE A 98 -18.84 2.31 26.37
CA ILE A 98 -18.31 3.59 25.88
C ILE A 98 -17.53 4.32 26.99
N THR A 99 -18.04 4.26 28.23
CA THR A 99 -17.37 4.85 29.40
C THR A 99 -16.02 4.18 29.64
N ASP A 100 -15.95 2.86 29.57
CA ASP A 100 -14.74 2.08 29.76
C ASP A 100 -13.72 2.33 28.63
N CYS A 101 -14.16 2.44 27.38
CA CYS A 101 -13.28 2.84 26.28
C CYS A 101 -12.71 4.25 26.48
N ASN A 102 -13.50 5.20 26.96
CA ASN A 102 -13.03 6.56 27.26
C ASN A 102 -11.99 6.58 28.39
N ARG A 103 -12.02 5.63 29.34
CA ARG A 103 -11.02 5.53 30.42
C ARG A 103 -9.62 5.23 29.90
N LEU A 104 -9.49 4.56 28.75
CA LEU A 104 -8.19 4.28 28.15
C LEU A 104 -7.45 5.56 27.77
N LYS A 105 -8.16 6.62 27.36
CA LYS A 105 -7.58 7.88 26.89
C LYS A 105 -6.57 7.67 25.76
N SER A 106 -6.88 6.73 24.88
CA SER A 106 -6.07 6.20 23.77
C SER A 106 -6.07 7.09 22.51
N PHE A 107 -6.21 8.39 22.67
CA PHE A 107 -6.20 9.38 21.60
C PHE A 107 -4.97 10.28 21.72
N ILE A 108 -4.06 10.20 20.77
CA ILE A 108 -2.82 10.99 20.76
C ILE A 108 -2.65 11.74 19.44
N THR A 109 -2.01 12.90 19.52
CA THR A 109 -1.67 13.75 18.37
C THR A 109 -0.21 14.21 18.46
N TYR A 110 0.37 14.70 17.37
CA TYR A 110 1.70 15.32 17.38
C TYR A 110 1.91 16.38 18.49
N LYS A 111 0.85 17.14 18.85
CA LYS A 111 0.90 18.12 19.96
C LYS A 111 1.35 17.54 21.30
N HIS A 112 1.04 16.27 21.58
CA HIS A 112 1.47 15.59 22.79
C HIS A 112 2.96 15.21 22.74
N LEU A 113 3.53 15.10 21.55
CA LEU A 113 4.93 14.77 21.29
C LEU A 113 5.82 16.01 21.18
N LEU A 114 5.27 17.22 21.00
CA LEU A 114 6.04 18.47 20.92
C LEU A 114 6.99 18.69 22.11
N GLY A 115 6.70 18.09 23.27
CA GLY A 115 7.59 18.09 24.43
C GLY A 115 8.97 17.50 24.16
N VAL A 116 9.13 16.66 23.12
CA VAL A 116 10.41 16.07 22.69
C VAL A 116 11.42 17.16 22.35
N HIS A 117 11.04 18.20 21.60
CA HIS A 117 11.96 19.28 21.21
C HIS A 117 12.43 20.14 22.40
N ASN A 118 11.71 20.08 23.53
CA ASN A 118 12.05 20.81 24.75
C ASN A 118 12.99 20.02 25.67
N VAL A 119 13.29 18.76 25.34
CA VAL A 119 14.21 17.93 26.12
C VAL A 119 15.64 18.36 25.85
N LYS A 120 16.29 18.92 26.87
CA LYS A 120 17.70 19.34 26.77
C LYS A 120 18.60 18.11 26.85
N LEU A 121 19.21 17.74 25.73
CA LEU A 121 20.12 16.59 25.63
C LEU A 121 21.50 16.82 26.27
N LYS A 122 21.88 18.08 26.53
CA LYS A 122 23.20 18.46 27.07
C LYS A 122 23.29 18.37 28.61
N ASP A 123 22.17 18.22 29.30
CA ASP A 123 22.07 18.15 30.76
C ASP A 123 21.44 16.80 31.19
N GLU A 124 20.86 16.73 32.40
CA GLU A 124 19.99 15.63 32.83
C GLU A 124 18.81 15.45 31.85
N LEU A 125 18.56 14.21 31.40
CA LEU A 125 17.50 13.88 30.45
C LEU A 125 16.12 13.90 31.10
N ASN A 126 15.62 15.11 31.37
CA ASN A 126 14.35 15.34 32.05
C ASN A 126 13.17 15.33 31.06
N VAL A 127 12.37 14.28 31.12
CA VAL A 127 11.16 14.08 30.29
C VAL A 127 9.87 14.44 31.02
N PHE A 128 9.94 15.12 32.17
CA PHE A 128 8.75 15.50 32.96
C PHE A 128 7.68 16.18 32.10
N ASN A 129 8.05 17.20 31.32
CA ASN A 129 7.08 17.93 30.49
C ASN A 129 6.51 17.07 29.36
N LEU A 130 7.35 16.24 28.72
CA LEU A 130 6.93 15.31 27.68
C LEU A 130 5.89 14.32 28.20
N ILE A 131 6.06 13.82 29.42
CA ILE A 131 5.15 12.84 30.03
C ILE A 131 3.91 13.52 30.61
N ILE A 132 4.09 14.45 31.56
CA ILE A 132 3.00 14.99 32.40
C ILE A 132 2.13 16.00 31.64
N ASN A 133 2.73 16.82 30.77
CA ASN A 133 1.99 17.79 29.95
C ASN A 133 1.74 17.30 28.52
N GLY A 134 2.36 16.17 28.14
CA GLY A 134 2.26 15.57 26.80
C GLY A 134 1.58 14.21 26.84
N VAL A 135 2.35 13.14 26.65
CA VAL A 135 1.83 11.80 26.30
C VAL A 135 0.94 11.16 27.36
N LEU A 136 1.16 11.44 28.65
CA LEU A 136 0.32 10.95 29.75
C LEU A 136 -0.52 12.05 30.39
N LYS A 137 -0.67 13.22 29.75
CA LYS A 137 -1.47 14.34 30.29
C LYS A 137 -2.88 13.89 30.69
N HIS A 138 -3.53 13.12 29.83
CA HIS A 138 -4.89 12.65 30.03
C HIS A 138 -4.97 11.31 30.77
N PHE A 139 -3.84 10.70 31.16
CA PHE A 139 -3.84 9.43 31.89
C PHE A 139 -4.67 9.54 33.17
N LYS A 140 -5.60 8.61 33.36
CA LYS A 140 -6.58 8.64 34.45
C LYS A 140 -6.84 7.24 34.98
N SER A 141 -6.63 7.03 36.27
CA SER A 141 -6.95 5.76 36.91
C SER A 141 -7.45 6.00 38.33
N GLN A 142 -8.49 5.26 38.72
CA GLN A 142 -9.03 5.36 40.08
C GLN A 142 -8.00 4.97 41.13
N THR A 143 -7.19 3.95 40.85
CA THR A 143 -6.19 3.44 41.79
C THR A 143 -4.89 4.23 41.75
N ILE A 144 -4.53 4.87 40.63
CA ILE A 144 -3.25 5.57 40.48
C ILE A 144 -3.38 7.07 40.73
N THR A 145 -4.33 7.72 40.04
CA THR A 145 -4.49 9.18 40.05
C THR A 145 -5.74 9.62 40.84
N GLY A 146 -6.45 8.69 41.48
CA GLY A 146 -7.67 9.01 42.23
C GLY A 146 -8.85 9.43 41.35
N GLY A 147 -8.85 9.02 40.07
CA GLY A 147 -9.90 9.40 39.13
C GLY A 147 -9.79 10.84 38.62
N ILE A 148 -8.62 11.47 38.72
CA ILE A 148 -8.30 12.77 38.12
C ILE A 148 -7.24 12.54 37.03
N GLU A 149 -7.25 13.32 35.95
CA GLU A 149 -6.19 13.22 34.93
C GLU A 149 -4.83 13.64 35.50
N LEU A 150 -3.76 12.96 35.11
CA LEU A 150 -2.41 13.18 35.65
C LEU A 150 -1.92 14.63 35.43
N GLY A 151 -2.22 15.21 34.27
CA GLY A 151 -1.91 16.61 33.96
C GLY A 151 -2.70 17.60 34.82
N GLU A 152 -3.96 17.28 35.17
CA GLU A 152 -4.77 18.11 36.06
C GLU A 152 -4.29 18.02 37.51
N LEU A 153 -3.82 16.85 37.98
CA LEU A 153 -3.16 16.76 39.30
C LEU A 153 -1.95 17.69 39.39
N TRP A 154 -1.14 17.77 38.34
CA TRP A 154 0.00 18.69 38.28
C TRP A 154 -0.44 20.15 38.25
N LYS A 155 -1.43 20.47 37.40
CA LYS A 155 -1.98 21.82 37.28
C LYS A 155 -2.58 22.31 38.60
N ASP A 156 -3.30 21.46 39.32
CA ASP A 156 -3.83 21.73 40.66
C ASP A 156 -2.72 22.14 41.63
N VAL A 157 -1.57 21.45 41.64
CA VAL A 157 -0.44 21.82 42.50
C VAL A 157 0.13 23.18 42.12
N LEU A 158 0.30 23.42 40.81
CA LEU A 158 0.81 24.69 40.30
C LEU A 158 -0.09 25.86 40.67
N GLU A 159 -1.39 25.76 40.41
CA GLU A 159 -2.38 26.79 40.71
C GLU A 159 -2.49 27.04 42.22
N GLU A 160 -2.55 25.99 43.03
CA GLU A 160 -2.61 26.11 44.48
C GLU A 160 -1.35 26.81 45.03
N SER A 161 -0.17 26.50 44.49
CA SER A 161 1.09 27.13 44.89
C SER A 161 1.18 28.62 44.56
N LYS A 162 0.42 29.09 43.55
CA LYS A 162 0.37 30.49 43.11
C LYS A 162 -0.60 31.36 43.91
N LYS A 163 -1.51 30.76 44.69
CA LYS A 163 -2.45 31.48 45.57
C LYS A 163 -1.73 32.38 46.57
N THR A 164 -2.35 33.52 46.87
CA THR A 164 -1.77 34.59 47.66
C THR A 164 -2.11 34.48 49.15
N VAL A 165 -1.25 35.06 50.00
CA VAL A 165 -1.41 35.05 51.46
C VAL A 165 -1.56 36.47 51.99
N GLY A 166 -2.54 36.72 52.84
CA GLY A 166 -2.81 38.01 53.47
C GLY A 166 -4.29 38.20 53.82
N ARG A 167 -4.60 39.28 54.54
CA ARG A 167 -6.00 39.63 54.87
C ARG A 167 -6.79 39.89 53.58
N GLY A 168 -7.90 39.19 53.38
CA GLY A 168 -8.73 39.30 52.16
C GLY A 168 -8.11 38.68 50.92
N LYS A 169 -7.11 37.80 51.07
CA LYS A 169 -6.50 36.99 50.01
C LYS A 169 -6.99 35.54 50.07
N ASP A 170 -6.50 34.69 49.15
CA ASP A 170 -6.87 33.27 49.08
C ASP A 170 -6.65 32.53 50.41
N PHE A 171 -5.56 32.87 51.11
CA PHE A 171 -5.24 32.35 52.44
C PHE A 171 -4.93 33.46 53.43
N ASN A 172 -5.36 33.30 54.67
CA ASN A 172 -5.04 34.26 55.73
C ASN A 172 -3.61 34.08 56.27
N GLN A 173 -3.07 32.85 56.24
CA GLN A 173 -1.75 32.52 56.80
C GLN A 173 -0.98 31.54 55.92
N HIS A 174 0.36 31.64 55.91
CA HIS A 174 1.23 30.73 55.15
C HIS A 174 1.06 29.26 55.54
N ARG A 175 0.77 28.97 56.82
CA ARG A 175 0.50 27.60 57.29
C ARG A 175 -0.71 26.97 56.59
N GLN A 176 -1.76 27.75 56.32
CA GLN A 176 -2.96 27.28 55.62
C GLN A 176 -2.65 27.00 54.15
N LYS A 177 -1.95 27.93 53.48
CA LYS A 177 -1.48 27.74 52.10
C LYS A 177 -0.61 26.49 51.99
N LYS A 178 0.41 26.36 52.86
CA LYS A 178 1.30 25.19 52.89
C LYS A 178 0.51 23.90 52.99
N ALA A 179 -0.38 23.77 53.96
CA ALA A 179 -1.19 22.57 54.15
C ALA A 179 -2.08 22.24 52.94
N SER A 180 -2.61 23.26 52.25
CA SER A 180 -3.39 23.08 51.01
C SER A 180 -2.52 22.56 49.87
N VAL A 181 -1.37 23.21 49.63
CA VAL A 181 -0.40 22.83 48.59
C VAL A 181 0.17 21.43 48.86
N GLU A 182 0.50 21.10 50.11
CA GLU A 182 0.98 19.77 50.51
C GLU A 182 -0.03 18.67 50.19
N ARG A 183 -1.33 18.92 50.40
CA ARG A 183 -2.37 17.95 50.07
C ARG A 183 -2.43 17.67 48.57
N LYS A 184 -2.39 18.71 47.74
CA LYS A 184 -2.36 18.58 46.27
C LYS A 184 -1.07 17.90 45.81
N ALA A 185 0.08 18.30 46.37
CA ALA A 185 1.38 17.72 46.05
C ALA A 185 1.45 16.24 46.44
N LEU A 186 0.87 15.84 47.56
CA LEU A 186 0.78 14.44 47.99
C LEU A 186 0.01 13.59 46.98
N SER A 187 -1.15 14.05 46.50
CA SER A 187 -1.92 13.35 45.46
C SER A 187 -1.11 13.15 44.17
N PHE A 188 -0.43 14.19 43.70
CA PHE A 188 0.43 14.09 42.51
C PHE A 188 1.66 13.19 42.74
N ASN A 189 2.35 13.35 43.88
CA ASN A 189 3.50 12.54 44.24
C ASN A 189 3.14 11.06 44.37
N ASN A 190 1.95 10.73 44.87
CA ASN A 190 1.46 9.35 44.93
C ASN A 190 1.27 8.75 43.53
N ALA A 191 0.74 9.52 42.58
CA ALA A 191 0.65 9.08 41.18
C ALA A 191 2.04 8.87 40.57
N LEU A 192 2.99 9.78 40.82
CA LEU A 192 4.39 9.59 40.40
C LEU A 192 5.01 8.35 41.05
N ASN A 193 4.73 8.10 42.33
CA ASN A 193 5.22 6.92 43.06
C ASN A 193 4.75 5.64 42.39
N LYS A 194 3.49 5.60 41.97
CA LYS A 194 2.93 4.41 41.34
C LYS A 194 3.50 4.16 39.96
N LEU A 195 3.57 5.18 39.12
CA LEU A 195 3.96 5.02 37.71
C LEU A 195 5.47 4.93 37.48
N PHE A 196 6.28 5.60 38.32
CA PHE A 196 7.68 5.83 38.01
C PHE A 196 8.66 5.38 39.11
N LEU A 197 8.20 4.79 40.23
CA LEU A 197 9.10 4.19 41.23
C LEU A 197 9.32 2.72 40.92
N SER A 198 10.59 2.33 40.74
CA SER A 198 10.95 0.91 40.66
C SER A 198 10.49 0.14 41.91
N GLY A 199 9.98 -1.08 41.70
CA GLY A 199 9.38 -1.92 42.74
C GLY A 199 7.89 -1.66 43.00
N ASN A 200 7.28 -0.62 42.42
CA ASN A 200 5.83 -0.45 42.48
C ASN A 200 5.12 -1.41 41.50
N THR A 201 3.95 -1.93 41.87
CA THR A 201 3.13 -2.80 40.99
C THR A 201 2.70 -2.12 39.69
N ASP A 202 2.55 -0.79 39.74
CA ASP A 202 2.16 0.03 38.60
C ASP A 202 3.34 0.68 37.88
N TYR A 203 4.57 0.27 38.22
CA TYR A 203 5.77 0.79 37.59
C TYR A 203 5.74 0.56 36.08
N LEU A 204 5.92 1.63 35.32
CA LEU A 204 5.61 1.64 33.89
C LEU A 204 6.78 1.12 33.04
N ALA A 205 8.05 1.31 33.46
CA ALA A 205 9.22 1.03 32.63
C ALA A 205 9.26 -0.38 32.02
N PRO A 206 8.91 -1.48 32.72
CA PRO A 206 8.90 -2.81 32.12
C PRO A 206 7.96 -2.91 30.90
N ALA A 207 6.78 -2.30 30.99
CA ALA A 207 5.83 -2.27 29.88
C ALA A 207 6.32 -1.33 28.76
N VAL A 208 6.96 -0.20 29.10
CA VAL A 208 7.56 0.69 28.11
C VAL A 208 8.67 -0.02 27.35
N ASN A 209 9.58 -0.71 28.03
CA ASN A 209 10.70 -1.41 27.42
C ASN A 209 10.23 -2.54 26.50
N LYS A 210 9.15 -3.25 26.85
CA LYS A 210 8.54 -4.26 25.95
C LYS A 210 8.09 -3.66 24.61
N VAL A 211 7.52 -2.46 24.64
CA VAL A 211 7.12 -1.74 23.41
C VAL A 211 8.34 -1.13 22.71
N LEU A 212 9.25 -0.55 23.48
CA LEU A 212 10.44 0.14 22.98
C LEU A 212 11.39 -0.81 22.26
N GLU A 213 11.58 -2.04 22.74
CA GLU A 213 12.40 -3.06 22.10
C GLU A 213 11.97 -3.33 20.63
N LYS A 214 10.67 -3.18 20.31
CA LYS A 214 10.17 -3.33 18.94
C LYS A 214 10.47 -2.10 18.06
N LEU A 215 10.61 -0.92 18.65
CA LEU A 215 10.86 0.34 17.94
C LEU A 215 12.35 0.69 17.85
N VAL A 216 13.09 0.42 18.92
CA VAL A 216 14.52 0.71 19.10
C VAL A 216 15.13 -0.43 19.93
N PRO A 217 15.45 -1.59 19.31
CA PRO A 217 15.84 -2.82 20.01
C PRO A 217 17.01 -2.67 20.98
N ASP A 218 17.97 -1.83 20.64
CA ASP A 218 19.21 -1.67 21.40
C ASP A 218 19.03 -0.81 22.66
N LEU A 219 17.85 -0.21 22.86
CA LEU A 219 17.60 0.81 23.87
C LEU A 219 16.69 0.30 24.99
N LYS A 220 17.12 0.50 26.24
CA LYS A 220 16.31 0.32 27.44
C LYS A 220 16.33 1.58 28.30
N ILE A 221 15.22 1.81 29.00
CA ILE A 221 15.07 2.96 29.89
C ILE A 221 14.63 2.54 31.30
N GLU A 222 15.03 3.34 32.28
CA GLU A 222 14.51 3.34 33.64
C GLU A 222 14.12 4.77 34.03
N PHE A 223 13.06 4.92 34.84
CA PHE A 223 12.63 6.23 35.33
C PHE A 223 13.25 6.54 36.68
N ASN A 224 13.87 7.71 36.79
CA ASN A 224 14.26 8.30 38.06
C ASN A 224 13.44 9.57 38.31
N ARG A 225 12.46 9.47 39.21
CA ARG A 225 11.50 10.55 39.49
C ARG A 225 11.90 11.35 40.72
N HIS A 226 11.72 12.66 40.65
CA HIS A 226 11.90 13.58 41.77
C HIS A 226 10.54 14.17 42.17
N THR A 227 10.09 13.85 43.38
CA THR A 227 8.81 14.31 43.91
C THR A 227 8.85 15.77 44.34
N ILE A 228 7.67 16.38 44.43
CA ILE A 228 7.50 17.76 44.89
C ILE A 228 7.70 17.82 46.40
N GLN A 229 8.52 18.77 46.85
CA GLN A 229 8.65 19.18 48.23
C GLN A 229 8.02 20.58 48.41
N VAL A 230 7.31 20.79 49.52
CA VAL A 230 6.63 22.07 49.81
C VAL A 230 7.32 22.77 50.97
N ASN A 231 7.74 24.02 50.76
CA ASN A 231 8.42 24.81 51.79
C ASN A 231 7.43 25.49 52.76
N GLN A 232 7.96 26.18 53.77
CA GLN A 232 7.15 26.82 54.82
C GLN A 232 6.18 27.91 54.32
N TRP A 233 6.41 28.47 53.13
CA TRP A 233 5.57 29.51 52.53
C TRP A 233 4.54 28.96 51.53
N GLY A 234 4.50 27.63 51.33
CA GLY A 234 3.68 26.98 50.30
C GLY A 234 4.26 27.07 48.90
N GLY A 235 5.56 27.36 48.77
CA GLY A 235 6.30 27.23 47.51
C GLY A 235 6.71 25.78 47.26
N ILE A 236 6.79 25.40 45.99
CA ILE A 236 7.06 24.02 45.56
C ILE A 236 8.46 23.88 44.95
N SER A 237 9.11 22.75 45.16
CA SER A 237 10.32 22.38 44.43
C SER A 237 9.99 21.99 42.98
N GLN A 238 11.00 22.01 42.10
CA GLN A 238 10.87 21.48 40.76
C GLN A 238 10.76 19.95 40.81
N SER A 239 9.69 19.40 40.23
CA SER A 239 9.58 17.95 39.97
C SER A 239 10.28 17.60 38.66
N LYS A 240 10.88 16.41 38.60
CA LYS A 240 11.60 15.88 37.43
C LYS A 240 11.23 14.41 37.20
N ILE A 241 11.30 13.98 35.95
CA ILE A 241 11.35 12.56 35.59
C ILE A 241 12.56 12.43 34.68
N LEU A 242 13.65 11.93 35.25
CA LEU A 242 14.89 11.67 34.52
C LEU A 242 14.82 10.28 33.91
N LEU A 243 15.33 10.15 32.69
CA LEU A 243 15.52 8.86 32.05
C LEU A 243 16.96 8.41 32.22
N ASN A 244 17.12 7.25 32.84
CA ASN A 244 18.36 6.50 32.83
C ASN A 244 18.32 5.57 31.62
N ILE A 245 19.42 5.50 30.87
CA ILE A 245 19.44 4.82 29.56
C ILE A 245 20.54 3.79 29.50
N GLU A 246 20.18 2.63 28.98
CA GLU A 246 21.11 1.58 28.56
C GLU A 246 20.99 1.40 27.04
N SER A 247 22.13 1.38 26.34
CA SER A 247 22.22 1.06 24.92
C SER A 247 23.24 -0.06 24.73
N ASP A 248 22.88 -1.12 24.01
CA ASP A 248 23.77 -2.27 23.75
C ASP A 248 24.41 -2.85 25.04
N GLY A 249 23.63 -2.92 26.13
CA GLY A 249 24.10 -3.41 27.43
C GLY A 249 25.00 -2.43 28.20
N THR A 250 25.22 -1.23 27.67
CA THR A 250 26.07 -0.19 28.28
C THR A 250 25.21 0.95 28.83
N SER A 251 25.37 1.26 30.12
CA SER A 251 24.74 2.44 30.72
C SER A 251 25.34 3.72 30.13
N LEU A 252 24.48 4.61 29.65
CA LEU A 252 24.84 5.87 29.03
C LEU A 252 24.74 7.07 29.98
N ASP A 253 24.36 6.83 31.23
CA ASP A 253 24.16 7.87 32.25
C ASP A 253 25.46 8.64 32.55
N SER A 254 26.63 8.01 32.32
CA SER A 254 27.97 8.58 32.51
C SER A 254 28.61 9.17 31.24
N HIS A 255 28.03 8.97 30.06
CA HIS A 255 28.63 9.31 28.76
C HIS A 255 27.91 10.44 28.01
N TYR A 256 27.04 11.17 28.71
CA TYR A 256 26.13 12.18 28.17
C TYR A 256 25.10 11.64 27.15
N PRO A 257 23.80 11.63 27.48
CA PRO A 257 22.74 11.05 26.64
C PRO A 257 22.64 11.62 25.20
N HIS A 258 23.17 12.82 24.92
CA HIS A 258 23.14 13.45 23.60
C HIS A 258 23.89 12.70 22.50
N PHE A 259 24.85 11.83 22.85
CA PHE A 259 25.56 11.04 21.85
C PHE A 259 24.75 9.84 21.34
N ALA A 260 23.75 9.37 22.11
CA ALA A 260 22.98 8.17 21.77
C ALA A 260 21.52 8.43 21.42
N LEU A 261 20.94 9.55 21.88
CA LEU A 261 19.56 9.94 21.63
C LEU A 261 19.46 11.09 20.63
N ASN A 262 18.69 10.85 19.57
CA ASN A 262 18.21 11.88 18.66
C ASN A 262 16.68 12.08 18.85
N GLU A 263 16.11 13.03 18.11
CA GLU A 263 14.68 13.35 18.18
C GLU A 263 13.79 12.15 17.82
N ALA A 264 14.22 11.31 16.86
CA ALA A 264 13.48 10.11 16.46
C ALA A 264 13.42 9.08 17.60
N LYS A 265 14.53 8.81 18.28
CA LYS A 265 14.56 7.91 19.44
C LYS A 265 13.77 8.45 20.62
N LEU A 266 13.81 9.76 20.89
CA LEU A 266 12.96 10.39 21.91
C LEU A 266 11.47 10.28 21.57
N SER A 267 11.11 10.45 20.30
CA SER A 267 9.75 10.26 19.82
C SER A 267 9.31 8.79 19.97
N ALA A 268 10.19 7.83 19.66
CA ALA A 268 9.95 6.42 19.89
C ALA A 268 9.73 6.11 21.38
N ILE A 269 10.55 6.66 22.29
CA ILE A 269 10.34 6.55 23.74
C ILE A 269 8.97 7.12 24.14
N ALA A 270 8.62 8.31 23.66
CA ALA A 270 7.36 8.96 23.98
C ALA A 270 6.15 8.12 23.53
N ILE A 271 6.20 7.58 22.31
CA ILE A 271 5.19 6.67 21.76
C ILE A 271 5.12 5.38 22.58
N SER A 272 6.27 4.80 22.96
CA SER A 272 6.32 3.60 23.81
C SER A 272 5.70 3.84 25.19
N ILE A 273 5.96 5.00 25.81
CA ILE A 273 5.35 5.38 27.10
C ILE A 273 3.83 5.43 26.97
N PHE A 274 3.34 6.10 25.92
CA PHE A 274 1.91 6.18 25.65
C PHE A 274 1.29 4.79 25.45
N LEU A 275 1.80 4.02 24.49
CA LEU A 275 1.24 2.70 24.15
C LEU A 275 1.31 1.74 25.34
N ALA A 276 2.40 1.72 26.10
CA ALA A 276 2.52 0.89 27.30
C ALA A 276 1.45 1.23 28.36
N ALA A 277 1.18 2.52 28.57
CA ALA A 277 0.12 2.95 29.49
C ALA A 277 -1.28 2.55 28.99
N ILE A 278 -1.51 2.59 27.68
CA ILE A 278 -2.77 2.13 27.06
C ILE A 278 -2.91 0.61 27.21
N LEU A 279 -1.89 -0.17 26.85
CA LEU A 279 -1.90 -1.63 26.95
C LEU A 279 -2.18 -2.09 28.38
N ARG A 280 -1.55 -1.47 29.39
CA ARG A 280 -1.82 -1.79 30.81
C ARG A 280 -3.26 -1.49 31.25
N GLN A 281 -3.87 -0.45 30.69
CA GLN A 281 -5.25 -0.07 31.01
C GLN A 281 -6.29 -0.83 30.18
N SER A 282 -5.91 -1.38 29.03
CA SER A 282 -6.80 -2.03 28.06
C SER A 282 -7.67 -3.15 28.65
N ARG A 283 -7.16 -3.84 29.68
CA ARG A 283 -7.91 -4.86 30.44
C ARG A 283 -9.19 -4.36 31.12
N PHE A 284 -9.31 -3.04 31.32
CA PHE A 284 -10.50 -2.42 31.91
C PHE A 284 -11.52 -1.97 30.86
N SER A 285 -11.32 -2.34 29.59
CA SER A 285 -12.18 -1.95 28.47
C SER A 285 -12.39 -3.14 27.53
N GLU A 286 -12.97 -4.22 28.04
CA GLU A 286 -13.07 -5.50 27.34
C GLU A 286 -13.89 -5.42 26.04
N GLU A 287 -14.98 -4.65 26.04
CA GLU A 287 -15.92 -4.61 24.91
C GLU A 287 -15.45 -3.74 23.75
N ILE A 288 -14.93 -2.54 24.01
CA ILE A 288 -14.52 -1.58 22.98
C ILE A 288 -13.11 -1.11 23.27
N LYS A 289 -12.20 -1.27 22.31
CA LYS A 289 -10.81 -0.80 22.42
C LYS A 289 -10.46 -0.01 21.16
N ILE A 290 -10.49 1.32 21.25
CA ILE A 290 -10.07 2.21 20.16
C ILE A 290 -8.66 2.70 20.43
N LEU A 291 -7.82 2.83 19.40
CA LEU A 291 -6.54 3.54 19.46
C LEU A 291 -6.50 4.53 18.30
N PHE A 292 -6.35 5.83 18.58
CA PHE A 292 -6.32 6.85 17.54
C PHE A 292 -5.00 7.63 17.57
N LEU A 293 -4.26 7.57 16.46
CA LEU A 293 -2.94 8.16 16.27
C LEU A 293 -3.00 9.25 15.18
N ASP A 294 -3.04 10.54 15.57
CA ASP A 294 -3.12 11.68 14.63
C ASP A 294 -1.77 12.37 14.41
N ASP A 295 -1.22 12.21 13.20
CA ASP A 295 0.06 12.79 12.77
C ASP A 295 1.23 12.53 13.75
N ILE A 296 1.25 11.40 14.44
CA ILE A 296 2.28 11.13 15.48
C ILE A 296 3.67 10.82 14.93
N LEU A 297 3.85 10.82 13.61
CA LEU A 297 5.08 10.39 12.91
C LEU A 297 5.87 11.57 12.33
N ILE A 298 5.48 12.80 12.66
CA ILE A 298 6.26 14.00 12.36
C ILE A 298 7.60 13.86 13.08
N GLY A 299 8.70 13.80 12.33
CA GLY A 299 10.06 13.66 12.89
C GLY A 299 10.61 12.22 12.98
N LEU A 300 9.81 11.19 12.69
CA LEU A 300 10.32 9.81 12.53
C LEU A 300 10.78 9.55 11.10
N ASP A 301 11.94 8.91 10.95
CA ASP A 301 12.41 8.40 9.66
C ASP A 301 11.59 7.17 9.18
N ASN A 302 11.81 6.75 7.93
CA ASN A 302 11.09 5.62 7.34
C ASN A 302 11.33 4.29 8.07
N GLU A 303 12.50 4.08 8.67
CA GLU A 303 12.81 2.85 9.41
C GLU A 303 11.93 2.74 10.67
N HIS A 304 11.89 3.79 11.48
CA HIS A 304 11.08 3.84 12.70
C HIS A 304 9.58 3.78 12.38
N ARG A 305 9.14 4.40 11.29
CA ARG A 305 7.75 4.29 10.82
C ARG A 305 7.38 2.84 10.49
N LEU A 306 8.24 2.11 9.77
CA LEU A 306 8.02 0.69 9.47
C LEU A 306 8.00 -0.17 10.75
N LYS A 307 8.89 0.11 11.71
CA LYS A 307 8.88 -0.57 13.01
C LYS A 307 7.57 -0.35 13.77
N LEU A 308 7.00 0.85 13.73
CA LEU A 308 5.68 1.10 14.31
C LEU A 308 4.57 0.28 13.62
N ILE A 309 4.58 0.18 12.29
CA ILE A 309 3.61 -0.70 11.59
C ILE A 309 3.74 -2.15 12.06
N LYS A 310 4.98 -2.64 12.23
CA LYS A 310 5.22 -4.00 12.73
C LYS A 310 4.69 -4.16 14.15
N LEU A 311 5.00 -3.22 15.04
CA LEU A 311 4.50 -3.20 16.41
C LEU A 311 2.97 -3.24 16.49
N LEU A 312 2.27 -2.44 15.67
CA LEU A 312 0.80 -2.39 15.68
C LEU A 312 0.13 -3.66 15.12
N LYS A 313 0.90 -4.62 14.59
CA LYS A 313 0.44 -5.95 14.19
C LYS A 313 0.69 -7.02 15.26
N GLU A 314 1.36 -6.69 16.35
CA GLU A 314 1.62 -7.64 17.43
C GLU A 314 0.31 -8.02 18.14
N PRO A 315 0.24 -9.22 18.76
CA PRO A 315 -1.00 -9.75 19.36
C PRO A 315 -1.66 -8.81 20.38
N GLU A 316 -0.87 -8.03 21.11
CA GLU A 316 -1.40 -7.08 22.10
C GLU A 316 -2.27 -5.96 21.49
N PHE A 317 -2.17 -5.74 20.17
CA PHE A 317 -2.92 -4.72 19.44
C PHE A 317 -4.09 -5.29 18.63
N GLU A 318 -4.24 -6.61 18.50
CA GLU A 318 -5.31 -7.23 17.70
C GLU A 318 -6.72 -6.87 18.19
N GLU A 319 -6.88 -6.78 19.52
CA GLU A 319 -8.16 -6.42 20.13
C GLU A 319 -8.53 -4.94 19.91
N PHE A 320 -7.56 -4.09 19.56
CA PHE A 320 -7.79 -2.68 19.26
C PHE A 320 -8.35 -2.49 17.85
N GLN A 321 -9.26 -1.53 17.70
CA GLN A 321 -9.54 -0.92 16.41
C GLN A 321 -8.70 0.35 16.30
N ILE A 322 -7.77 0.34 15.35
CA ILE A 322 -6.75 1.37 15.23
C ILE A 322 -7.12 2.34 14.11
N PHE A 323 -7.03 3.63 14.41
CA PHE A 323 -7.18 4.72 13.47
C PHE A 323 -5.86 5.47 13.39
N ILE A 324 -5.32 5.63 12.19
CA ILE A 324 -4.12 6.43 11.93
C ILE A 324 -4.48 7.51 10.92
N THR A 325 -4.13 8.75 11.21
CA THR A 325 -4.27 9.87 10.28
C THR A 325 -2.89 10.46 9.99
N THR A 326 -2.63 10.81 8.73
CA THR A 326 -1.38 11.42 8.31
C THR A 326 -1.58 12.43 7.18
N TYR A 327 -0.71 13.44 7.12
CA TYR A 327 -0.54 14.28 5.93
C TYR A 327 0.57 13.78 4.99
N ASP A 328 1.32 12.74 5.36
CA ASP A 328 2.45 12.24 4.57
C ASP A 328 1.96 11.20 3.53
N ARG A 329 1.91 11.62 2.25
CA ARG A 329 1.46 10.79 1.12
C ARG A 329 2.37 9.58 0.89
N HIS A 330 3.67 9.76 1.04
CA HIS A 330 4.63 8.68 0.84
C HIS A 330 4.43 7.61 1.91
N TRP A 331 4.31 8.02 3.16
CA TRP A 331 4.04 7.11 4.26
C TRP A 331 2.72 6.36 4.09
N TYR A 332 1.65 7.05 3.71
CA TYR A 332 0.37 6.42 3.38
C TYR A 332 0.51 5.33 2.31
N ALA A 333 1.26 5.61 1.23
CA ALA A 333 1.50 4.64 0.16
C ALA A 333 2.29 3.42 0.64
N VAL A 334 3.34 3.63 1.45
CA VAL A 334 4.12 2.54 2.06
C VAL A 334 3.24 1.70 3.00
N ALA A 335 2.47 2.34 3.87
CA ALA A 335 1.56 1.68 4.79
C ALA A 335 0.51 0.83 4.05
N LYS A 336 0.00 1.31 2.92
CA LYS A 336 -0.98 0.59 2.09
C LYS A 336 -0.48 -0.74 1.56
N VAL A 337 0.82 -0.82 1.22
CA VAL A 337 1.45 -2.08 0.81
C VAL A 337 1.59 -3.03 2.01
N GLN A 338 1.90 -2.50 3.19
CA GLN A 338 2.16 -3.31 4.38
C GLN A 338 0.89 -3.74 5.13
N LEU A 339 -0.23 -3.04 4.99
CA LEU A 339 -1.45 -3.20 5.79
C LEU A 339 -2.65 -3.63 4.94
N THR A 340 -2.55 -4.74 4.21
CA THR A 340 -3.57 -5.19 3.24
C THR A 340 -4.98 -5.38 3.80
N ASN A 341 -5.11 -5.69 5.09
CA ASN A 341 -6.41 -5.89 5.75
C ASN A 341 -7.03 -4.61 6.34
N TRP A 342 -6.35 -3.46 6.21
CA TRP A 342 -6.84 -2.18 6.72
C TRP A 342 -7.68 -1.43 5.68
N LYS A 343 -8.54 -0.54 6.16
CA LYS A 343 -9.30 0.40 5.34
C LYS A 343 -8.44 1.64 5.07
N PHE A 344 -8.27 2.00 3.80
CA PHE A 344 -7.48 3.16 3.38
C PHE A 344 -8.40 4.24 2.82
N LEU A 345 -8.36 5.43 3.41
CA LEU A 345 -9.20 6.57 3.04
C LEU A 345 -8.34 7.76 2.64
N GLU A 346 -8.78 8.52 1.63
CA GLU A 346 -8.14 9.77 1.22
C GLU A 346 -9.13 10.92 1.42
N PHE A 347 -8.72 11.92 2.19
CA PHE A 347 -9.50 13.10 2.51
C PHE A 347 -8.97 14.29 1.71
N TYR A 348 -9.87 14.95 0.99
CA TYR A 348 -9.59 16.15 0.21
C TYR A 348 -10.42 17.32 0.72
N LYS A 349 -9.94 18.54 0.46
CA LYS A 349 -10.72 19.75 0.71
C LYS A 349 -11.74 19.90 -0.41
N GLY A 350 -13.02 19.64 -0.10
CA GLY A 350 -14.13 19.89 -1.01
C GLY A 350 -14.75 21.28 -0.84
N VAL A 351 -15.70 21.59 -1.72
CA VAL A 351 -16.44 22.87 -1.70
C VAL A 351 -17.31 22.99 -0.45
N ASN A 352 -17.98 21.89 -0.06
CA ASN A 352 -18.94 21.84 1.04
C ASN A 352 -18.43 20.99 2.22
N GLY A 353 -17.14 21.09 2.54
CA GLY A 353 -16.48 20.29 3.57
C GLY A 353 -15.60 19.16 3.00
N PRO A 354 -15.21 18.17 3.82
CA PRO A 354 -14.33 17.09 3.41
C PRO A 354 -14.92 16.25 2.27
N GLU A 355 -14.12 16.01 1.24
CA GLU A 355 -14.41 15.00 0.23
C GLU A 355 -13.67 13.72 0.59
N ILE A 356 -14.44 12.68 0.94
CA ILE A 356 -13.90 11.40 1.40
C ILE A 356 -13.89 10.44 0.23
N ASN A 357 -12.69 10.07 -0.20
CA ASN A 357 -12.52 9.03 -1.19
C ASN A 357 -12.23 7.70 -0.50
N ASP A 358 -13.27 6.87 -0.44
CA ASP A 358 -13.24 5.50 0.08
C ASP A 358 -12.92 4.45 -1.02
N LYS A 359 -12.93 4.87 -2.29
CA LYS A 359 -12.55 3.98 -3.37
C LYS A 359 -11.04 4.01 -3.51
N VAL A 360 -10.41 2.84 -3.50
CA VAL A 360 -9.08 2.68 -4.10
C VAL A 360 -9.26 3.11 -5.55
N LYS A 361 -8.88 4.36 -5.86
CA LYS A 361 -8.97 4.85 -7.23
C LYS A 361 -8.07 3.97 -8.08
N THR A 362 -8.67 3.29 -9.05
CA THR A 362 -7.90 2.62 -10.10
C THR A 362 -7.03 3.65 -10.80
N GLU A 363 -5.93 3.25 -11.43
CA GLU A 363 -5.07 4.21 -12.14
C GLU A 363 -5.86 4.98 -13.23
N ILE A 364 -6.91 4.38 -13.80
CA ILE A 364 -7.81 5.07 -14.75
C ILE A 364 -8.66 6.15 -14.06
N GLN A 365 -9.20 5.87 -12.87
CA GLN A 365 -9.94 6.87 -12.07
C GLN A 365 -9.02 8.00 -11.57
N LYS A 366 -7.75 7.69 -11.28
CA LYS A 366 -6.74 8.72 -10.97
C LYS A 366 -6.46 9.59 -12.18
N ALA A 367 -6.27 8.99 -13.35
CA ALA A 367 -6.08 9.72 -14.59
C ALA A 367 -7.24 10.69 -14.87
N GLU A 368 -8.49 10.25 -14.67
CA GLU A 368 -9.68 11.10 -14.87
C GLU A 368 -9.71 12.28 -13.90
N LEU A 369 -9.39 12.02 -12.63
CA LEU A 369 -9.33 13.08 -11.62
C LEU A 369 -8.27 14.11 -11.97
N TYR A 370 -7.05 13.67 -12.29
CA TYR A 370 -5.95 14.56 -12.64
C TYR A 370 -6.23 15.36 -13.92
N LYS A 371 -6.87 14.74 -14.92
CA LYS A 371 -7.37 15.44 -16.10
C LYS A 371 -8.34 16.56 -15.72
N ASN A 372 -9.31 16.27 -14.86
CA ASN A 372 -10.34 17.23 -14.44
C ASN A 372 -9.78 18.33 -13.52
N SER A 373 -8.68 18.07 -12.82
CA SER A 373 -7.95 19.06 -12.02
C SER A 373 -6.87 19.80 -12.80
N TYR A 374 -6.78 19.62 -14.12
CA TYR A 374 -5.76 20.23 -14.99
C TYR A 374 -4.31 19.83 -14.66
N ASP A 375 -4.10 18.73 -13.93
CA ASP A 375 -2.77 18.14 -13.66
C ASP A 375 -2.45 17.08 -14.72
N TYR A 376 -2.13 17.56 -15.92
CA TYR A 376 -1.88 16.67 -17.06
C TYR A 376 -0.66 15.74 -16.90
N PRO A 377 0.47 16.15 -16.28
CA PRO A 377 1.58 15.23 -16.00
C PRO A 377 1.17 14.05 -15.10
N ALA A 378 0.41 14.30 -14.03
CA ALA A 378 -0.07 13.23 -13.16
C ALA A 378 -1.10 12.32 -13.87
N ALA A 379 -1.94 12.91 -14.73
CA ALA A 379 -2.87 12.17 -15.57
C ALA A 379 -2.13 11.22 -16.53
N ALA A 380 -1.13 11.73 -17.27
CA ALA A 380 -0.32 10.95 -18.20
C ALA A 380 0.43 9.80 -17.50
N ASN A 381 1.02 10.05 -16.33
CA ASN A 381 1.66 9.00 -15.54
C ASN A 381 0.70 7.89 -15.10
N SER A 382 -0.53 8.26 -14.75
CA SER A 382 -1.57 7.30 -14.37
C SER A 382 -2.03 6.49 -15.59
N LEU A 383 -2.25 7.14 -16.75
CA LEU A 383 -2.58 6.48 -18.02
C LEU A 383 -1.51 5.48 -18.45
N ARG A 384 -0.23 5.85 -18.33
CA ARG A 384 0.89 4.94 -18.62
C ARG A 384 0.79 3.63 -17.85
N LYS A 385 0.50 3.70 -16.55
CA LYS A 385 0.36 2.51 -15.69
C LYS A 385 -0.83 1.65 -16.10
N VAL A 386 -1.96 2.28 -16.47
CA VAL A 386 -3.12 1.54 -16.99
C VAL A 386 -2.75 0.79 -18.26
N LEU A 387 -2.01 1.43 -19.15
CA LEU A 387 -1.62 0.87 -20.43
C LEU A 387 -0.61 -0.29 -20.27
N GLU A 388 0.40 -0.13 -19.42
CA GLU A 388 1.33 -1.21 -19.05
C GLU A 388 0.61 -2.40 -18.40
N LYS A 389 -0.37 -2.13 -17.53
CA LYS A 389 -1.18 -3.16 -16.88
C LYS A 389 -2.05 -3.90 -17.90
N THR A 390 -2.75 -3.17 -18.77
CA THR A 390 -3.65 -3.74 -19.79
C THR A 390 -2.90 -4.66 -20.75
N LEU A 391 -1.71 -4.25 -21.21
CA LEU A 391 -0.86 -5.10 -22.06
C LEU A 391 -0.43 -6.39 -21.35
N LYS A 392 -0.11 -6.34 -20.05
CA LYS A 392 0.27 -7.52 -19.26
C LYS A 392 -0.90 -8.48 -19.03
N GLU A 393 -2.12 -7.96 -18.92
CA GLU A 393 -3.32 -8.79 -18.74
C GLU A 393 -3.76 -9.46 -20.05
N LYS A 394 -3.52 -8.79 -21.19
CA LYS A 394 -3.93 -9.26 -22.51
C LYS A 394 -2.92 -10.20 -23.18
N LEU A 395 -1.62 -9.94 -23.04
CA LEU A 395 -0.59 -10.77 -23.66
C LEU A 395 -0.41 -12.12 -22.94
N PRO A 396 -0.03 -13.20 -23.66
CA PRO A 396 0.33 -14.46 -23.02
C PRO A 396 1.47 -14.29 -22.01
N GLU A 397 1.50 -15.12 -20.97
CA GLU A 397 2.49 -15.02 -19.87
C GLU A 397 3.93 -14.94 -20.40
N THR A 398 4.27 -15.75 -21.40
CA THR A 398 5.59 -15.78 -22.07
C THR A 398 6.03 -14.43 -22.63
N HIS A 399 5.07 -13.57 -23.00
CA HIS A 399 5.31 -12.23 -23.55
C HIS A 399 5.29 -11.14 -22.46
N THR A 400 5.05 -11.50 -21.20
CA THR A 400 5.03 -10.54 -20.07
C THR A 400 6.18 -10.78 -19.08
N LEU A 401 6.96 -11.83 -19.29
CA LEU A 401 8.11 -12.19 -18.46
C LEU A 401 9.10 -11.03 -18.33
N SER A 402 9.63 -10.91 -17.12
CA SER A 402 10.63 -9.90 -16.74
C SER A 402 11.97 -10.21 -17.40
N GLU A 403 12.70 -9.15 -17.75
CA GLU A 403 14.04 -9.28 -18.33
C GLU A 403 15.08 -9.25 -17.21
N GLU A 404 16.04 -10.18 -17.28
CA GLU A 404 17.19 -10.15 -16.38
C GLU A 404 18.18 -9.09 -16.86
N VAL A 405 18.34 -8.03 -16.08
CA VAL A 405 19.26 -6.93 -16.39
C VAL A 405 20.24 -6.78 -15.23
N LYS A 406 21.52 -7.14 -15.48
CA LYS A 406 22.60 -7.13 -14.48
C LYS A 406 22.29 -7.99 -13.24
N GLY A 407 21.72 -9.18 -13.43
CA GLY A 407 21.39 -10.11 -12.34
C GLY A 407 20.12 -9.75 -11.54
N LEU A 408 19.33 -8.77 -12.00
CA LEU A 408 18.06 -8.38 -11.39
C LEU A 408 16.93 -8.53 -12.40
N LEU A 409 15.87 -9.24 -12.02
CA LEU A 409 14.63 -9.31 -12.79
C LEU A 409 13.95 -7.94 -12.74
N LYS A 410 13.80 -7.31 -13.91
CA LYS A 410 13.06 -6.06 -14.06
C LYS A 410 11.78 -6.28 -14.86
N PRO A 411 10.65 -5.68 -14.44
CA PRO A 411 9.43 -5.74 -15.23
C PRO A 411 9.66 -5.12 -16.62
N PRO A 412 9.03 -5.65 -17.68
CA PRO A 412 9.20 -5.14 -19.03
C PRO A 412 8.75 -3.68 -19.11
N LYS A 413 9.52 -2.88 -19.85
CA LYS A 413 9.16 -1.47 -20.12
C LYS A 413 7.95 -1.42 -21.06
N LEU A 414 7.24 -0.30 -21.05
CA LEU A 414 6.12 -0.08 -21.97
C LEU A 414 6.49 -0.33 -23.44
N ASP A 415 7.64 0.16 -23.89
CA ASP A 415 8.10 -0.06 -25.26
C ASP A 415 8.26 -1.55 -25.60
N THR A 416 8.84 -2.31 -24.67
CA THR A 416 8.98 -3.77 -24.77
C THR A 416 7.61 -4.44 -24.91
N LEU A 417 6.63 -4.06 -24.08
CA LEU A 417 5.28 -4.64 -24.15
C LEU A 417 4.59 -4.33 -25.49
N ILE A 418 4.73 -3.10 -26.01
CA ILE A 418 4.17 -2.72 -27.32
C ILE A 418 4.84 -3.53 -28.44
N ASN A 419 6.15 -3.77 -28.38
CA ASN A 419 6.84 -4.57 -29.39
C ASN A 419 6.45 -6.06 -29.30
N ARG A 420 6.32 -6.61 -28.09
CA ARG A 420 5.85 -8.00 -27.89
C ARG A 420 4.42 -8.21 -28.37
N LEU A 421 3.55 -7.20 -28.29
CA LEU A 421 2.23 -7.24 -28.94
C LEU A 421 2.36 -7.42 -30.46
N LYS A 422 3.24 -6.67 -31.13
CA LYS A 422 3.48 -6.84 -32.57
C LYS A 422 4.05 -8.21 -32.90
N GLU A 423 5.00 -8.70 -32.09
CA GLU A 423 5.58 -10.03 -32.26
C GLU A 423 4.52 -11.11 -32.11
N TYR A 424 3.61 -10.97 -31.15
CA TYR A 424 2.50 -11.89 -30.97
C TYR A 424 1.61 -11.99 -32.22
N TYR A 425 1.17 -10.86 -32.79
CA TYR A 425 0.39 -10.85 -34.04
C TYR A 425 1.19 -11.43 -35.22
N LYS A 426 2.48 -11.09 -35.32
CA LYS A 426 3.37 -11.61 -36.37
C LYS A 426 3.53 -13.13 -36.28
N ASP A 427 3.68 -13.68 -35.09
CA ASP A 427 3.78 -15.13 -34.86
C ASP A 427 2.50 -15.87 -35.28
N LEU A 428 1.36 -15.17 -35.22
CA LEU A 428 0.06 -15.67 -35.62
C LEU A 428 -0.22 -15.50 -37.12
N GLU A 429 0.69 -14.85 -37.86
CA GLU A 429 0.47 -14.50 -39.27
C GLU A 429 -0.81 -13.65 -39.49
N ILE A 430 -1.20 -12.86 -38.48
CA ILE A 430 -2.35 -11.95 -38.50
C ILE A 430 -1.85 -10.50 -38.47
N GLU A 431 -2.46 -9.64 -39.28
CA GLU A 431 -2.20 -8.20 -39.24
C GLU A 431 -2.79 -7.56 -37.99
N ILE A 432 -1.96 -6.80 -37.26
CA ILE A 432 -2.43 -5.99 -36.13
C ILE A 432 -3.22 -4.78 -36.64
N PRO A 433 -4.34 -4.40 -36.01
CA PRO A 433 -5.06 -3.18 -36.39
C PRO A 433 -4.15 -1.94 -36.31
N ASP A 434 -4.00 -1.23 -37.44
CA ASP A 434 -3.11 -0.05 -37.55
C ASP A 434 -3.46 1.04 -36.53
N SER A 435 -4.75 1.28 -36.30
CA SER A 435 -5.25 2.28 -35.34
C SER A 435 -4.69 2.05 -33.92
N ILE A 436 -4.61 0.80 -33.49
CA ILE A 436 -4.11 0.42 -32.17
C ILE A 436 -2.61 0.68 -32.11
N ILE A 437 -1.85 0.20 -33.10
CA ILE A 437 -0.39 0.26 -33.02
C ILE A 437 0.15 1.68 -33.21
N ASP A 438 -0.51 2.48 -34.05
CA ASP A 438 -0.14 3.87 -34.28
C ASP A 438 -0.54 4.75 -33.10
N GLY A 439 -1.71 4.52 -32.51
CA GLY A 439 -2.12 5.18 -31.27
C GLY A 439 -1.13 4.90 -30.14
N LEU A 440 -0.79 3.63 -29.91
CA LEU A 440 0.17 3.21 -28.89
C LEU A 440 1.55 3.86 -29.08
N LYS A 441 2.10 3.83 -30.31
CA LYS A 441 3.41 4.43 -30.60
C LYS A 441 3.40 5.95 -30.45
N THR A 442 2.35 6.60 -30.95
CA THR A 442 2.22 8.05 -30.95
C THR A 442 2.17 8.56 -29.53
N TYR A 443 1.17 8.15 -28.74
CA TYR A 443 0.98 8.68 -27.39
C TYR A 443 2.03 8.18 -26.39
N LYS A 444 2.64 7.01 -26.61
CA LYS A 444 3.88 6.66 -25.88
C LYS A 444 4.95 7.73 -26.06
N THR A 445 5.17 8.19 -27.29
CA THR A 445 6.29 9.07 -27.64
C THR A 445 6.00 10.54 -27.31
N VAL A 446 4.81 11.03 -27.64
CA VAL A 446 4.48 12.46 -27.51
C VAL A 446 3.95 12.86 -26.13
N LEU A 447 3.49 11.88 -25.32
CA LEU A 447 2.83 12.17 -24.05
C LEU A 447 3.38 11.32 -22.88
N LEU A 448 3.27 9.99 -22.97
CA LEU A 448 3.50 9.13 -21.81
C LEU A 448 4.99 9.03 -21.41
N ASN A 449 5.91 8.97 -22.37
CA ASN A 449 7.35 8.96 -22.09
C ASN A 449 7.83 10.33 -21.57
N PRO A 450 7.56 11.47 -22.26
CA PRO A 450 7.91 12.80 -21.76
C PRO A 450 7.47 13.01 -20.32
N MET A 451 6.21 12.71 -20.00
CA MET A 451 5.65 12.97 -18.66
C MET A 451 6.12 12.01 -17.56
N SER A 452 6.75 10.90 -17.93
CA SER A 452 7.34 9.95 -16.99
C SER A 452 8.84 10.12 -16.80
N HIS A 453 9.47 10.97 -17.60
CA HIS A 453 10.89 11.27 -17.58
C HIS A 453 11.08 12.77 -17.27
N ASP A 454 12.32 13.17 -16.97
CA ASP A 454 12.63 14.57 -16.69
C ASP A 454 12.64 15.36 -18.01
N ASP A 455 11.45 15.72 -18.49
CA ASP A 455 11.23 16.53 -19.70
C ASP A 455 10.31 17.73 -19.37
N ILE A 456 10.93 18.91 -19.32
CA ILE A 456 10.31 20.18 -18.90
C ILE A 456 9.78 20.98 -20.10
N GLU A 457 10.16 20.62 -21.34
CA GLU A 457 9.92 21.47 -22.51
C GLU A 457 8.73 21.01 -23.37
N SER A 458 8.35 19.74 -23.31
CA SER A 458 7.24 19.20 -24.10
C SER A 458 5.89 19.84 -23.70
N PRO A 459 5.20 20.55 -24.61
CA PRO A 459 3.89 21.14 -24.32
C PRO A 459 2.84 20.04 -24.17
N ILE A 460 1.91 20.22 -23.22
CA ILE A 460 0.87 19.23 -22.92
C ILE A 460 -0.50 19.84 -23.14
N TYR A 461 -1.30 19.20 -23.99
CA TYR A 461 -2.67 19.64 -24.27
C TYR A 461 -3.69 18.65 -23.73
N LYS A 462 -4.83 19.17 -23.29
CA LYS A 462 -5.97 18.36 -22.82
C LYS A 462 -6.39 17.30 -23.85
N ASN A 463 -6.37 17.68 -25.14
CA ASN A 463 -6.75 16.80 -26.23
C ASN A 463 -5.81 15.58 -26.34
N ASP A 464 -4.52 15.73 -26.02
CA ASP A 464 -3.58 14.59 -26.03
C ASP A 464 -3.89 13.60 -24.91
N ILE A 465 -4.26 14.11 -23.73
CA ILE A 465 -4.74 13.29 -22.62
C ILE A 465 -6.00 12.53 -23.03
N GLU A 466 -6.98 13.21 -23.62
CA GLU A 466 -8.24 12.60 -24.06
C GLU A 466 -8.03 11.55 -25.15
N ALA A 467 -7.13 11.79 -26.09
CA ALA A 467 -6.79 10.79 -27.10
C ALA A 467 -6.01 9.60 -26.52
N ALA A 468 -5.16 9.80 -25.52
CA ALA A 468 -4.52 8.70 -24.81
C ALA A 468 -5.53 7.85 -24.00
N PHE A 469 -6.62 8.45 -23.49
CA PHE A 469 -7.75 7.68 -22.94
C PHE A 469 -8.38 6.81 -24.02
N GLN A 470 -8.62 7.36 -25.22
CA GLN A 470 -9.21 6.60 -26.32
C GLN A 470 -8.34 5.40 -26.73
N VAL A 471 -7.03 5.57 -26.84
CA VAL A 471 -6.10 4.46 -27.16
C VAL A 471 -6.16 3.34 -26.11
N ILE A 472 -6.32 3.68 -24.83
CA ILE A 472 -6.48 2.68 -23.77
C ILE A 472 -7.82 1.96 -23.90
N ASP A 473 -8.90 2.68 -24.19
CA ASP A 473 -10.22 2.11 -24.41
C ASP A 473 -10.21 1.14 -25.61
N ASP A 474 -9.64 1.58 -26.74
CA ASP A 474 -9.48 0.75 -27.94
C ASP A 474 -8.65 -0.51 -27.64
N LEU A 475 -7.54 -0.37 -26.89
CA LEU A 475 -6.73 -1.51 -26.45
C LEU A 475 -7.47 -2.42 -25.48
N GLN A 476 -8.35 -1.91 -24.62
CA GLN A 476 -9.15 -2.73 -23.69
C GLN A 476 -10.20 -3.54 -24.43
N ASN A 477 -10.79 -2.96 -25.47
CA ASN A 477 -11.86 -3.55 -26.26
C ASN A 477 -11.38 -4.48 -27.38
N ILE A 478 -10.08 -4.47 -27.74
CA ILE A 478 -9.55 -5.45 -28.70
C ILE A 478 -9.56 -6.86 -28.12
N GLU A 479 -10.13 -7.82 -28.84
CA GLU A 479 -9.94 -9.24 -28.55
C GLU A 479 -8.68 -9.72 -29.27
N LEU A 480 -7.74 -10.30 -28.52
CA LEU A 480 -6.54 -10.86 -29.11
C LEU A 480 -6.87 -12.24 -29.70
N PRO A 481 -6.35 -12.57 -30.89
CA PRO A 481 -6.48 -13.93 -31.39
C PRO A 481 -5.82 -14.90 -30.41
N THR A 482 -6.42 -16.06 -30.20
CA THR A 482 -5.89 -17.08 -29.30
C THR A 482 -5.15 -18.15 -30.09
N ARG A 483 -4.22 -18.86 -29.44
CA ARG A 483 -3.47 -19.94 -30.08
C ARG A 483 -3.31 -21.17 -29.19
N GLU A 484 -3.42 -22.33 -29.82
CA GLU A 484 -3.13 -23.64 -29.24
C GLU A 484 -2.01 -24.32 -30.01
N VAL A 485 -1.04 -24.94 -29.32
CA VAL A 485 0.01 -25.72 -29.97
C VAL A 485 -0.59 -27.02 -30.49
N VAL A 486 -0.52 -27.21 -31.80
CA VAL A 486 -0.99 -28.42 -32.48
C VAL A 486 0.17 -29.33 -32.82
N ILE A 487 1.29 -28.74 -33.26
CA ILE A 487 2.51 -29.49 -33.56
C ILE A 487 3.66 -28.79 -32.85
N GLU A 488 4.36 -29.53 -31.99
CA GLU A 488 5.54 -29.02 -31.30
C GLU A 488 6.70 -28.81 -32.27
N LYS A 489 7.59 -27.86 -31.95
CA LYS A 489 8.87 -27.73 -32.65
C LYS A 489 9.70 -29.01 -32.48
N ASN A 490 10.48 -29.35 -33.51
CA ASN A 490 11.36 -30.53 -33.57
C ASN A 490 10.64 -31.88 -33.69
N LYS A 491 9.34 -31.88 -33.99
CA LYS A 491 8.60 -33.10 -34.33
C LYS A 491 9.02 -33.64 -35.69
N VAL A 492 9.24 -34.95 -35.78
CA VAL A 492 9.67 -35.63 -37.01
C VAL A 492 8.47 -36.15 -37.78
N PHE A 493 8.40 -35.82 -39.06
CA PHE A 493 7.45 -36.35 -40.03
C PHE A 493 8.19 -37.24 -41.02
N THR A 494 7.62 -38.41 -41.32
CA THR A 494 8.08 -39.28 -42.40
C THR A 494 7.22 -39.04 -43.63
N ILE A 495 7.86 -39.06 -44.80
CA ILE A 495 7.20 -39.01 -46.10
C ILE A 495 7.41 -40.34 -46.80
N THR A 496 6.35 -40.88 -47.39
CA THR A 496 6.45 -42.02 -48.31
C THR A 496 5.70 -41.70 -49.61
N LEU A 497 6.43 -41.70 -50.73
CA LEU A 497 5.90 -41.45 -52.07
C LEU A 497 6.27 -42.61 -53.00
N PRO A 498 5.44 -43.67 -53.08
CA PRO A 498 5.76 -44.89 -53.82
C PRO A 498 5.93 -44.69 -55.33
N ALA A 499 5.20 -43.72 -55.92
CA ALA A 499 5.23 -43.44 -57.36
C ALA A 499 6.63 -43.06 -57.89
N ILE A 500 7.50 -42.55 -57.01
CA ILE A 500 8.87 -42.15 -57.32
C ILE A 500 9.90 -42.87 -56.42
N SER A 501 9.49 -43.96 -55.75
CA SER A 501 10.35 -44.71 -54.81
C SER A 501 11.09 -43.82 -53.81
N TYR A 502 10.37 -42.85 -53.22
CA TYR A 502 10.95 -41.80 -52.38
C TYR A 502 10.45 -41.87 -50.94
N THR A 503 11.37 -41.72 -50.00
CA THR A 503 11.10 -41.53 -48.58
C THR A 503 11.88 -40.36 -48.02
N ALA A 504 11.35 -39.63 -47.04
CA ALA A 504 12.10 -38.58 -46.35
C ALA A 504 11.72 -38.47 -44.87
N GLU A 505 12.63 -37.95 -44.07
CA GLU A 505 12.39 -37.48 -42.72
C GLU A 505 12.54 -35.96 -42.67
N LEU A 506 11.52 -35.29 -42.17
CA LEU A 506 11.51 -33.84 -42.01
C LEU A 506 11.21 -33.47 -40.57
N VAL A 507 11.85 -32.41 -40.09
CA VAL A 507 11.70 -31.90 -38.74
C VAL A 507 10.98 -30.56 -38.78
N THR A 508 9.95 -30.40 -37.96
CA THR A 508 9.26 -29.10 -37.82
C THR A 508 10.20 -28.05 -37.23
N ALA A 509 10.37 -26.93 -37.93
CA ALA A 509 11.32 -25.89 -37.55
C ALA A 509 10.76 -24.89 -36.52
N SER A 510 9.44 -24.83 -36.40
CA SER A 510 8.70 -23.99 -35.45
C SER A 510 7.49 -24.76 -34.92
N TYR A 511 6.93 -24.26 -33.81
CA TYR A 511 5.60 -24.68 -33.38
C TYR A 511 4.58 -24.37 -34.48
N VAL A 512 3.60 -25.24 -34.63
CA VAL A 512 2.40 -25.00 -35.45
C VAL A 512 1.24 -24.77 -34.51
N TYR A 513 0.58 -23.63 -34.68
CA TYR A 513 -0.53 -23.22 -33.87
C TYR A 513 -1.84 -23.36 -34.63
N LYS A 514 -2.89 -23.79 -33.92
CA LYS A 514 -4.28 -23.49 -34.28
C LYS A 514 -4.60 -22.13 -33.74
N ILE A 515 -5.14 -21.26 -34.59
CA ILE A 515 -5.36 -19.85 -34.30
C ILE A 515 -6.86 -19.60 -34.41
N ASP A 516 -7.43 -19.02 -33.37
CA ASP A 516 -8.82 -18.56 -33.36
C ASP A 516 -8.81 -17.04 -33.29
N ASN A 517 -9.28 -16.41 -34.37
CA ASN A 517 -9.40 -14.97 -34.50
C ASN A 517 -10.86 -14.60 -34.68
N ASP A 518 -11.54 -14.31 -33.56
CA ASP A 518 -12.98 -13.96 -33.55
C ASP A 518 -13.85 -15.04 -34.22
N GLY A 519 -13.56 -16.31 -33.94
CA GLY A 519 -14.26 -17.47 -34.49
C GLY A 519 -13.76 -17.93 -35.88
N ASP A 520 -12.85 -17.18 -36.52
CA ASP A 520 -12.17 -17.63 -37.74
C ASP A 520 -10.97 -18.51 -37.38
N ILE A 521 -11.08 -19.81 -37.69
CA ILE A 521 -10.07 -20.81 -37.35
C ILE A 521 -9.07 -20.95 -38.49
N SER A 522 -7.81 -20.71 -38.19
CA SER A 522 -6.69 -20.90 -39.11
C SER A 522 -5.55 -21.67 -38.43
N PHE A 523 -4.51 -22.00 -39.20
CA PHE A 523 -3.30 -22.63 -38.68
C PHE A 523 -2.09 -21.85 -39.17
N SER A 524 -1.12 -21.60 -38.28
CA SER A 524 0.16 -20.98 -38.67
C SER A 524 0.86 -21.87 -39.71
N THR A 525 1.51 -21.26 -40.70
CA THR A 525 2.15 -22.00 -41.79
C THR A 525 3.24 -22.98 -41.30
N PRO A 526 3.06 -24.32 -41.47
CA PRO A 526 4.08 -25.29 -41.08
C PRO A 526 5.35 -25.16 -41.92
N LYS A 527 6.49 -25.17 -41.25
CA LYS A 527 7.82 -25.08 -41.86
C LYS A 527 8.68 -26.26 -41.43
N PHE A 528 9.39 -26.86 -42.39
CA PHE A 528 10.12 -28.10 -42.20
C PHE A 528 11.57 -27.99 -42.69
N SER A 529 12.49 -28.61 -41.95
CA SER A 529 13.87 -28.84 -42.37
C SER A 529 14.06 -30.32 -42.69
N PHE A 530 14.80 -30.64 -43.74
CA PHE A 530 15.10 -32.03 -44.11
C PHE A 530 16.15 -32.62 -43.16
N ASN A 531 15.90 -33.83 -42.66
CA ASN A 531 16.90 -34.64 -41.96
C ASN A 531 17.61 -35.56 -42.96
N ILE A 532 16.82 -36.36 -43.69
CA ILE A 532 17.30 -37.27 -44.74
C ILE A 532 16.19 -37.48 -45.77
N TRP A 533 16.59 -37.81 -47.01
CA TRP A 533 15.69 -38.39 -47.99
C TRP A 533 16.40 -39.46 -48.80
N THR A 534 15.64 -40.43 -49.25
CA THR A 534 16.14 -41.60 -49.99
C THR A 534 15.26 -41.79 -51.22
N ARG A 535 15.88 -41.96 -52.39
CA ARG A 535 15.18 -42.29 -53.64
C ARG A 535 15.83 -43.51 -54.26
N GLU A 536 15.02 -44.52 -54.60
CA GLU A 536 15.52 -45.78 -55.21
C GLU A 536 16.70 -46.42 -54.43
N GLY A 537 16.73 -46.25 -53.11
CA GLY A 537 17.79 -46.75 -52.22
C GLY A 537 19.03 -45.84 -52.09
N VAL A 538 19.03 -44.65 -52.67
CA VAL A 538 20.14 -43.68 -52.58
C VAL A 538 19.76 -42.53 -51.65
N ASP A 539 20.53 -42.36 -50.57
CA ASP A 539 20.37 -41.25 -49.63
C ASP A 539 20.86 -39.93 -50.22
N PHE A 540 20.18 -38.84 -49.85
CA PHE A 540 20.40 -37.50 -50.39
C PHE A 540 20.39 -37.50 -51.93
N ALA A 541 19.49 -38.27 -52.53
CA ALA A 541 19.39 -38.42 -53.97
C ALA A 541 19.08 -37.10 -54.70
N MET A 542 19.70 -36.92 -55.86
CA MET A 542 19.37 -35.85 -56.80
C MET A 542 17.96 -36.05 -57.39
N ASP A 543 17.40 -34.97 -57.93
CA ASP A 543 16.02 -34.91 -58.42
C ASP A 543 15.80 -35.55 -59.80
N THR A 544 16.87 -35.90 -60.53
CA THR A 544 16.85 -36.50 -61.88
C THR A 544 17.58 -37.85 -61.95
N ASP A 545 17.35 -38.61 -63.02
CA ASP A 545 17.99 -39.89 -63.34
C ASP A 545 17.50 -41.10 -62.52
N SER A 546 17.73 -42.32 -63.03
CA SER A 546 17.38 -43.60 -62.37
C SER A 546 18.38 -44.70 -62.75
N PRO A 547 19.17 -45.23 -61.80
CA PRO A 547 19.20 -44.84 -60.38
C PRO A 547 19.75 -43.42 -60.16
N PRO A 548 19.25 -42.66 -59.17
CA PRO A 548 19.81 -41.37 -58.78
C PRO A 548 21.28 -41.43 -58.40
N LEU A 549 21.99 -40.31 -58.62
CA LEU A 549 23.20 -40.01 -57.88
C LEU A 549 22.86 -39.35 -56.54
N ALA A 550 23.69 -39.57 -55.51
CA ALA A 550 23.62 -38.81 -54.26
C ALA A 550 24.28 -37.43 -54.44
N TYR A 551 23.80 -36.41 -53.72
CA TYR A 551 24.57 -35.17 -53.55
C TYR A 551 25.84 -35.47 -52.74
N THR A 552 27.02 -35.27 -53.32
CA THR A 552 28.31 -35.55 -52.65
C THR A 552 28.98 -34.26 -52.20
N GLN A 553 28.87 -33.91 -50.91
CA GLN A 553 29.51 -32.71 -50.30
C GLN A 553 29.40 -31.42 -51.14
N ASP A 554 28.24 -31.19 -51.75
CA ASP A 554 27.98 -30.02 -52.58
C ASP A 554 27.37 -28.87 -51.77
N ALA A 555 27.71 -27.63 -52.13
CA ALA A 555 27.04 -26.42 -51.61
C ALA A 555 25.51 -26.52 -51.71
N LYS A 556 25.00 -27.25 -52.70
CA LYS A 556 23.57 -27.50 -52.93
C LYS A 556 22.93 -28.42 -51.88
N LEU A 557 23.65 -29.42 -51.36
CA LEU A 557 23.15 -30.24 -50.24
C LEU A 557 23.04 -29.39 -48.97
N ASN A 558 24.07 -28.59 -48.70
CA ASN A 558 24.06 -27.67 -47.55
C ASN A 558 22.95 -26.62 -47.68
N ASP A 559 22.69 -26.11 -48.88
CA ASP A 559 21.59 -25.19 -49.16
C ASP A 559 20.23 -25.85 -48.87
N ILE A 560 19.99 -27.07 -49.37
CA ILE A 560 18.79 -27.84 -49.05
C ILE A 560 18.66 -28.07 -47.53
N LEU A 561 19.73 -28.46 -46.84
CA LEU A 561 19.69 -28.67 -45.40
C LEU A 561 19.58 -27.37 -44.58
N SER A 562 19.83 -26.19 -45.19
CA SER A 562 19.75 -24.87 -44.54
C SER A 562 18.33 -24.36 -44.32
N GLY A 563 17.32 -25.13 -44.72
CA GLY A 563 15.89 -24.79 -44.57
C GLY A 563 15.53 -24.25 -43.17
N PRO A 564 14.37 -23.60 -43.08
CA PRO A 564 13.16 -24.40 -43.30
C PRO A 564 12.30 -23.97 -44.48
N TYR A 565 11.50 -24.91 -44.99
CA TYR A 565 10.64 -24.74 -46.17
C TYR A 565 9.17 -24.99 -45.85
N THR A 566 8.29 -24.31 -46.57
CA THR A 566 6.85 -24.60 -46.53
C THR A 566 6.53 -25.84 -47.38
N CYS A 567 5.35 -26.44 -47.16
CA CYS A 567 4.89 -27.56 -47.99
C CYS A 567 4.82 -27.20 -49.49
N GLU A 568 4.56 -25.94 -49.84
CA GLU A 568 4.54 -25.48 -51.23
C GLU A 568 5.92 -25.57 -51.88
N VAL A 569 6.96 -25.08 -51.21
CA VAL A 569 8.34 -25.15 -51.70
C VAL A 569 8.78 -26.61 -51.84
N ILE A 570 8.46 -27.46 -50.87
CA ILE A 570 8.78 -28.90 -50.90
C ILE A 570 8.06 -29.60 -52.06
N THR A 571 6.77 -29.32 -52.25
CA THR A 571 5.97 -29.90 -53.36
C THR A 571 6.56 -29.52 -54.71
N ASN A 572 6.93 -28.26 -54.91
CA ASN A 572 7.54 -27.78 -56.14
C ASN A 572 8.90 -28.43 -56.42
N ALA A 573 9.71 -28.66 -55.38
CA ALA A 573 10.97 -29.38 -55.51
C ALA A 573 10.74 -30.85 -55.90
N LEU A 574 9.83 -31.55 -55.23
CA LEU A 574 9.50 -32.95 -55.53
C LEU A 574 8.94 -33.15 -56.93
N ASN A 575 8.14 -32.21 -57.43
CA ASN A 575 7.54 -32.29 -58.77
C ASN A 575 8.56 -32.34 -59.91
N ARG A 576 9.81 -31.91 -59.68
CA ARG A 576 10.91 -32.11 -60.63
C ARG A 576 11.19 -33.60 -60.84
N THR A 577 11.21 -34.37 -59.76
CA THR A 577 11.36 -35.83 -59.79
C THR A 577 10.13 -36.52 -60.35
N PHE A 578 8.91 -36.07 -60.04
CA PHE A 578 7.71 -36.64 -60.66
C PHE A 578 7.73 -36.48 -62.19
N THR A 579 8.14 -35.29 -62.66
CA THR A 579 8.27 -35.01 -64.09
C THR A 579 9.35 -35.88 -64.74
N ASP A 580 10.53 -36.00 -64.13
CA ASP A 580 11.63 -36.87 -64.60
C ASP A 580 11.19 -38.34 -64.74
N ARG A 581 10.40 -38.82 -63.76
CA ARG A 581 9.86 -40.19 -63.73
C ARG A 581 8.63 -40.40 -64.61
N SER A 582 8.22 -39.39 -65.39
CA SER A 582 7.03 -39.43 -66.25
C SER A 582 5.76 -39.83 -65.48
N VAL A 583 5.65 -39.42 -64.21
CA VAL A 583 4.46 -39.61 -63.37
C VAL A 583 3.76 -38.26 -63.13
N PRO A 584 2.43 -38.23 -62.92
CA PRO A 584 1.72 -36.97 -62.70
C PRO A 584 2.22 -36.21 -61.48
N ASN A 585 2.45 -34.91 -61.63
CA ASN A 585 2.82 -34.02 -60.53
C ASN A 585 1.78 -34.04 -59.40
N ILE A 586 2.26 -33.89 -58.17
CA ILE A 586 1.44 -33.81 -56.98
C ILE A 586 1.12 -32.36 -56.62
N VAL A 587 0.00 -32.15 -55.91
CA VAL A 587 -0.32 -30.87 -55.26
C VAL A 587 -0.03 -30.93 -53.75
N VAL A 588 -0.03 -29.78 -53.09
CA VAL A 588 0.29 -29.66 -51.65
C VAL A 588 -0.55 -30.59 -50.77
N THR A 589 -1.83 -30.79 -51.09
CA THR A 589 -2.70 -31.72 -50.35
C THR A 589 -2.22 -33.17 -50.44
N ASN A 590 -1.67 -33.60 -51.58
CA ASN A 590 -1.08 -34.93 -51.68
C ASN A 590 0.15 -35.06 -50.78
N LEU A 591 1.01 -34.02 -50.75
CA LEU A 591 2.18 -34.00 -49.86
C LEU A 591 1.76 -34.06 -48.39
N LYS A 592 0.80 -33.23 -47.95
CA LYS A 592 0.29 -33.22 -46.57
C LYS A 592 -0.29 -34.58 -46.16
N ASN A 593 -0.97 -35.27 -47.07
CA ASN A 593 -1.49 -36.62 -46.82
C ASN A 593 -0.39 -37.69 -46.78
N ALA A 594 0.76 -37.46 -47.43
CA ALA A 594 1.90 -38.37 -47.42
C ALA A 594 2.87 -38.14 -46.25
N MET A 595 2.75 -37.01 -45.56
CA MET A 595 3.52 -36.65 -44.37
C MET A 595 2.86 -37.22 -43.12
N GLU A 596 3.47 -38.20 -42.46
CA GLU A 596 2.94 -38.86 -41.26
C GLU A 596 3.80 -38.63 -40.03
N CYS A 597 3.15 -38.43 -38.88
CA CYS A 597 3.77 -38.33 -37.57
C CYS A 597 2.79 -38.84 -36.51
N ASP A 598 3.23 -39.75 -35.64
CA ASP A 598 2.42 -40.38 -34.59
C ASP A 598 1.09 -40.97 -35.08
N GLY A 599 1.12 -41.62 -36.26
CA GLY A 599 -0.06 -42.25 -36.85
C GLY A 599 -1.12 -41.27 -37.38
N LYS A 600 -0.76 -39.99 -37.55
CA LYS A 600 -1.61 -38.97 -38.18
C LYS A 600 -0.87 -38.29 -39.34
N THR A 601 -1.58 -38.07 -40.43
CA THR A 601 -1.10 -37.25 -41.56
C THR A 601 -1.04 -35.78 -41.18
N LEU A 602 -0.22 -34.98 -41.85
CA LEU A 602 -0.17 -33.53 -41.64
C LEU A 602 -1.54 -32.88 -41.91
N THR A 603 -2.33 -33.41 -42.86
CA THR A 603 -3.71 -32.97 -43.06
C THR A 603 -4.57 -33.22 -41.82
N GLN A 604 -4.48 -34.39 -41.19
CA GLN A 604 -5.22 -34.69 -39.96
C GLN A 604 -4.76 -33.86 -38.76
N TRP A 605 -3.51 -33.40 -38.74
CA TRP A 605 -3.05 -32.43 -37.75
C TRP A 605 -3.64 -31.03 -37.97
N LEU A 606 -4.03 -30.66 -39.19
CA LEU A 606 -4.48 -29.32 -39.57
C LEU A 606 -6.00 -29.22 -39.81
N VAL A 607 -6.80 -29.98 -39.06
CA VAL A 607 -8.29 -30.02 -39.15
C VAL A 607 -8.92 -29.69 -37.81
#